data_AF-A0A1A7BZV9-F1
#
_entry.id   AF-A0A1A7BZV9-F1
#
_cell.length_a   1.000
_cell.length_b   1.000
_cell.length_c   1.000
_cell.angle_alpha   90.00
_cell.angle_beta   90.00
_cell.angle_gamma   90.00
#
_symmetry.space_group_name_H-M   'P 1'
#
loop_
_entity.id
_entity.type
_entity.pdbx_description
1 polymer ?
#
loop_
_entity_poly.entity_id
_entity_poly.type
_entity_poly.pdbx_seq_one_letter_code
_entity_poly.pdbx_strand_id
1 'polypeptide(L)'
;MSARKNRTMIACVVSMLLLTSCDSHKQPEPSQDVTAFNHLIVMDFPVKQVTWEIFGTPEYTGGIPGPTDYLTLVAEIEPEGSKTFTSFPPLTTTAWIAPESARPWLDSDFHAFLNQYKNRTIDAKMAPRCRSVEAVLRKSGRPVAGLACQGARNILIYATVSDSTGHTP
;
A
#
# COMPACT_ATOMS: atom_id res chain seq x y z
N MET A 1 -52.87 38.21 44.71
CA MET A 1 -53.70 37.19 45.37
C MET A 1 -53.12 35.82 45.08
N SER A 2 -53.06 35.01 46.12
CA SER A 2 -52.43 33.68 46.25
C SER A 2 -53.11 32.61 45.39
N ALA A 3 -52.35 31.64 44.83
CA ALA A 3 -52.54 30.19 45.11
C ALA A 3 -51.66 29.25 44.25
N ARG A 4 -50.74 28.56 44.94
CA ARG A 4 -50.37 27.12 44.89
C ARG A 4 -50.64 26.27 43.64
N LYS A 5 -49.61 25.51 43.21
CA LYS A 5 -49.51 24.02 43.20
C LYS A 5 -48.27 23.60 42.38
N ASN A 6 -47.19 23.05 42.96
CA ASN A 6 -46.92 21.67 43.41
C ASN A 6 -47.10 20.55 42.37
N ARG A 7 -46.04 19.71 42.28
CA ARG A 7 -45.88 18.39 41.62
C ARG A 7 -45.48 18.49 40.13
N THR A 8 -44.53 17.71 39.59
CA THR A 8 -44.10 16.34 39.88
C THR A 8 -42.71 16.10 39.26
N MET A 9 -41.86 15.33 39.94
CA MET A 9 -40.69 14.65 39.36
C MET A 9 -41.06 13.88 38.08
N ILE A 10 -40.27 14.04 37.01
CA ILE A 10 -40.01 12.95 36.05
C ILE A 10 -38.51 12.96 35.79
N ALA A 11 -37.83 12.03 36.47
CA ALA A 11 -36.50 11.59 36.12
C ALA A 11 -36.59 10.80 34.79
N CYS A 12 -36.11 11.37 33.69
CA CYS A 12 -35.80 10.60 32.49
C CYS A 12 -34.35 10.14 32.56
N VAL A 13 -34.15 9.04 33.30
CA VAL A 13 -33.03 8.13 33.14
C VAL A 13 -33.32 7.29 31.90
N VAL A 14 -32.77 7.61 30.72
CA VAL A 14 -32.72 6.65 29.61
C VAL A 14 -31.50 6.92 28.72
N SER A 15 -30.56 5.99 28.79
CA SER A 15 -29.65 5.56 27.73
C SER A 15 -28.51 6.48 27.30
N MET A 16 -27.44 6.42 28.11
CA MET A 16 -26.08 6.28 27.59
C MET A 16 -26.03 5.18 26.51
N LEU A 17 -26.21 5.54 25.25
CA LEU A 17 -25.69 4.78 24.12
C LEU A 17 -24.21 5.17 23.97
N LEU A 18 -23.38 4.65 24.88
CA LEU A 18 -21.97 4.48 24.61
C LEU A 18 -21.87 3.40 23.53
N LEU A 19 -21.89 3.83 22.27
CA LEU A 19 -21.37 3.03 21.18
C LEU A 19 -19.88 2.86 21.47
N THR A 20 -19.57 1.81 22.22
CA THR A 20 -18.21 1.32 22.40
C THR A 20 -17.67 1.03 21.03
N SER A 21 -16.76 1.92 20.61
CA SER A 21 -15.75 1.77 19.57
C SER A 21 -15.72 0.36 18.99
N CYS A 22 -16.19 0.21 17.75
CA CYS A 22 -15.74 -0.89 16.92
C CYS A 22 -14.22 -0.92 17.04
N ASP A 23 -13.69 -2.07 17.47
CA ASP A 23 -12.28 -2.37 17.48
C ASP A 23 -11.77 -2.08 16.08
N SER A 24 -11.16 -0.91 15.92
CA SER A 24 -10.57 -0.49 14.68
C SER A 24 -9.39 -1.42 14.54
N HIS A 25 -9.55 -2.50 13.76
CA HIS A 25 -8.42 -3.25 13.22
C HIS A 25 -7.45 -2.22 12.69
N LYS A 26 -6.45 -1.86 13.51
CA LYS A 26 -5.45 -0.87 13.15
C LYS A 26 -4.73 -1.51 11.98
N GLN A 27 -4.93 -0.97 10.78
CA GLN A 27 -4.08 -1.32 9.67
C GLN A 27 -2.64 -1.13 10.14
N PRO A 28 -1.74 -2.10 9.89
CA PRO A 28 -0.35 -1.97 10.28
C PRO A 28 0.17 -0.61 9.79
N GLU A 29 0.77 0.17 10.68
CA GLU A 29 1.40 1.42 10.28
C GLU A 29 2.52 1.12 9.27
N PRO A 30 2.74 2.00 8.29
CA PRO A 30 3.83 1.82 7.35
C PRO A 30 5.17 1.81 8.08
N SER A 31 6.07 0.94 7.65
CA SER A 31 7.41 0.82 8.22
C SER A 31 8.35 1.85 7.60
N GLN A 32 9.22 2.42 8.42
CA GLN A 32 10.33 3.29 7.99
C GLN A 32 11.70 2.62 8.13
N ASP A 33 11.73 1.33 8.45
CA ASP A 33 12.96 0.58 8.65
C ASP A 33 13.61 0.23 7.31
N VAL A 34 14.67 0.96 6.98
CA VAL A 34 15.52 0.75 5.79
C VAL A 34 16.19 -0.62 5.81
N THR A 35 16.59 -1.12 6.99
CA THR A 35 17.24 -2.44 7.11
C THR A 35 16.24 -3.54 6.79
N ALA A 36 15.03 -3.45 7.35
CA ALA A 36 13.95 -4.39 7.05
C ALA A 36 13.55 -4.33 5.57
N PHE A 37 13.46 -3.13 4.98
CA PHE A 37 13.19 -2.96 3.55
C PHE A 37 14.25 -3.64 2.68
N ASN A 38 15.54 -3.41 2.96
CA ASN A 38 16.64 -4.04 2.25
C ASN A 38 16.71 -5.56 2.46
N HIS A 39 16.09 -6.08 3.53
CA HIS A 39 15.92 -7.51 3.76
C HIS A 39 14.76 -8.11 2.95
N LEU A 40 13.81 -7.29 2.49
CA LEU A 40 12.70 -7.74 1.64
C LEU A 40 13.09 -7.77 0.16
N ILE A 41 13.67 -6.67 -0.32
CA ILE A 41 13.97 -6.46 -1.73
C ILE A 41 15.43 -6.04 -1.89
N VAL A 42 16.11 -6.61 -2.89
CA VAL A 42 17.48 -6.21 -3.26
C VAL A 42 17.40 -5.11 -4.30
N MET A 43 18.00 -3.96 -3.99
CA MET A 43 18.12 -2.82 -4.89
C MET A 43 19.61 -2.59 -5.21
N ASP A 44 19.93 -2.24 -6.45
CA ASP A 44 21.32 -2.01 -6.88
C ASP A 44 21.90 -0.66 -6.43
N PHE A 45 21.17 0.08 -5.60
CA PHE A 45 21.59 1.37 -5.08
C PHE A 45 21.18 1.53 -3.61
N PRO A 46 21.94 2.33 -2.85
CA PRO A 46 21.63 2.60 -1.45
C PRO A 46 20.35 3.45 -1.29
N VAL A 47 19.55 3.09 -0.29
CA VAL A 47 18.33 3.80 0.11
C VAL A 47 18.62 4.59 1.37
N LYS A 48 18.41 5.91 1.33
CA LYS A 48 18.63 6.82 2.45
C LYS A 48 17.45 6.81 3.42
N GLN A 49 16.23 6.86 2.88
CA GLN A 49 14.99 6.81 3.64
C GLN A 49 13.96 5.97 2.89
N VAL A 50 13.07 5.32 3.63
CA VAL A 50 11.96 4.58 3.07
C VAL A 50 10.73 4.74 3.96
N THR A 51 9.54 4.77 3.35
CA THR A 51 8.29 4.42 4.01
C THR A 51 7.64 3.31 3.17
N TRP A 52 7.28 2.18 3.76
CA TRP A 52 6.80 1.03 3.01
C TRP A 52 5.76 0.20 3.76
N GLU A 53 4.95 -0.52 3.00
CA GLU A 53 3.91 -1.39 3.51
C GLU A 53 3.70 -2.58 2.57
N ILE A 54 3.39 -3.75 3.12
CA ILE A 54 2.91 -4.91 2.37
C ILE A 54 1.45 -5.15 2.74
N PHE A 55 0.61 -5.37 1.74
CA PHE A 55 -0.80 -5.65 1.94
C PHE A 55 -1.33 -6.75 1.02
N GLY A 56 -2.38 -7.41 1.48
CA GLY A 56 -3.10 -8.42 0.70
C GLY A 56 -3.92 -7.77 -0.40
N THR A 57 -3.90 -8.39 -1.57
CA THR A 57 -4.67 -8.02 -2.75
C THR A 57 -5.36 -9.29 -3.25
N PRO A 58 -6.71 -9.31 -3.33
CA PRO A 58 -7.40 -10.51 -3.76
C PRO A 58 -7.17 -10.75 -5.26
N GLU A 59 -7.37 -11.98 -5.69
CA GLU A 59 -7.36 -12.34 -7.10
C GLU A 59 -8.61 -11.79 -7.81
N TYR A 60 -8.43 -10.87 -8.74
CA TYR A 60 -9.55 -10.18 -9.44
C TYR A 60 -9.92 -10.80 -10.81
N THR A 61 -9.51 -12.04 -11.10
CA THR A 61 -9.76 -12.69 -12.41
C THR A 61 -11.18 -13.24 -12.62
N GLY A 62 -12.15 -12.86 -11.78
CA GLY A 62 -13.58 -13.13 -12.03
C GLY A 62 -14.08 -14.51 -11.60
N GLY A 63 -13.57 -15.03 -10.48
CA GLY A 63 -14.06 -16.26 -9.83
C GLY A 63 -14.39 -16.03 -8.34
N ILE A 64 -14.94 -17.04 -7.67
CA ILE A 64 -15.06 -17.06 -6.20
C ILE A 64 -13.66 -16.81 -5.64
N PRO A 65 -13.45 -15.82 -4.74
CA PRO A 65 -12.13 -15.53 -4.19
C PRO A 65 -11.62 -16.80 -3.51
N GLY A 66 -10.60 -17.40 -4.13
CA GLY A 66 -9.81 -18.45 -3.51
C GLY A 66 -8.95 -17.86 -2.39
N PRO A 67 -8.36 -18.70 -1.52
CA PRO A 67 -7.44 -18.27 -0.45
C PRO A 67 -6.12 -17.67 -0.98
N THR A 68 -5.99 -17.42 -2.28
CA THR A 68 -4.78 -16.94 -2.91
C THR A 68 -4.70 -15.40 -2.81
N ASP A 69 -4.38 -14.90 -1.62
CA ASP A 69 -4.05 -13.49 -1.44
C ASP A 69 -2.70 -13.20 -2.10
N TYR A 70 -2.70 -12.37 -3.15
CA TYR A 70 -1.46 -11.78 -3.64
C TYR A 70 -0.97 -10.77 -2.59
N LEU A 71 0.33 -10.70 -2.35
CA LEU A 71 0.90 -9.64 -1.52
C LEU A 71 1.48 -8.55 -2.42
N THR A 72 1.15 -7.31 -2.11
CA THR A 72 1.66 -6.13 -2.83
C THR A 72 2.50 -5.28 -1.89
N LEU A 73 3.71 -4.97 -2.32
CA LEU A 73 4.60 -3.99 -1.70
C LEU A 73 4.36 -2.63 -2.34
N VAL A 74 4.11 -1.64 -1.50
CA VAL A 74 4.17 -0.21 -1.86
C VAL A 74 5.25 0.41 -0.99
N ALA A 75 6.21 1.09 -1.62
CA ALA A 75 7.25 1.81 -0.92
C ALA A 75 7.52 3.16 -1.59
N GLU A 76 7.81 4.15 -0.78
CA GLU A 76 8.39 5.41 -1.23
C GLU A 76 9.80 5.50 -0.68
N ILE A 77 10.79 5.62 -1.57
CA ILE A 77 12.21 5.66 -1.21
C ILE A 77 12.83 7.01 -1.57
N GLU A 78 13.66 7.52 -0.68
CA GLU A 78 14.65 8.55 -0.99
C GLU A 78 15.98 7.83 -1.29
N PRO A 79 16.44 7.83 -2.56
CA PRO A 79 17.72 7.22 -2.90
C PRO A 79 18.90 8.01 -2.33
N GLU A 80 20.00 7.32 -2.02
CA GLU A 80 21.27 7.97 -1.74
C GLU A 80 22.03 8.25 -3.05
N GLY A 81 22.21 9.53 -3.39
CA GLY A 81 22.94 9.98 -4.58
C GLY A 81 22.08 10.30 -5.81
N SER A 82 22.72 10.81 -6.87
CA SER A 82 22.07 11.43 -8.03
C SER A 82 21.76 10.50 -9.21
N LYS A 83 22.16 9.22 -9.17
CA LYS A 83 22.09 8.27 -10.31
C LYS A 83 21.28 7.00 -10.02
N THR A 84 20.10 7.14 -9.44
CA THR A 84 19.36 5.98 -8.87
C THR A 84 18.10 5.59 -9.64
N PHE A 85 17.49 6.48 -10.42
CA PHE A 85 16.32 6.10 -11.22
C PHE A 85 16.69 5.47 -12.57
N THR A 86 17.81 5.87 -13.16
CA THR A 86 18.23 5.36 -14.47
C THR A 86 18.76 3.93 -14.44
N SER A 87 19.03 3.38 -13.25
CA SER A 87 19.46 1.98 -13.07
C SER A 87 18.31 0.99 -13.29
N PHE A 88 17.06 1.40 -13.08
CA PHE A 88 15.92 0.55 -13.41
C PHE A 88 15.83 0.33 -14.92
N PRO A 89 15.55 -0.90 -15.39
CA PRO A 89 15.32 -1.15 -16.82
C PRO A 89 14.10 -0.37 -17.33
N PRO A 90 14.05 -0.02 -18.63
CA PRO A 90 12.83 0.52 -19.24
C PRO A 90 11.62 -0.35 -18.92
N LEU A 91 10.45 0.27 -18.73
CA LEU A 91 9.23 -0.50 -18.50
C LEU A 91 8.89 -1.30 -19.77
N THR A 92 9.06 -2.62 -19.71
CA THR A 92 8.80 -3.56 -20.81
C THR A 92 7.57 -4.42 -20.58
N THR A 93 7.10 -4.48 -19.33
CA THR A 93 5.97 -5.29 -18.90
C THR A 93 4.80 -4.42 -18.48
N THR A 94 3.66 -5.06 -18.30
CA THR A 94 2.47 -4.42 -17.73
C THR A 94 2.38 -4.66 -16.24
N ALA A 95 1.79 -3.73 -15.50
CA ALA A 95 1.52 -3.91 -14.08
C ALA A 95 0.07 -3.60 -13.74
N TRP A 96 -0.58 -4.49 -13.00
CA TRP A 96 -1.92 -4.25 -12.47
C TRP A 96 -1.84 -3.50 -11.15
N ILE A 97 -2.59 -2.40 -11.02
CA ILE A 97 -2.60 -1.54 -9.84
C ILE A 97 -3.78 -1.91 -8.94
N ALA A 98 -3.48 -2.39 -7.74
CA ALA A 98 -4.49 -2.77 -6.77
C ALA A 98 -5.29 -1.56 -6.26
N PRO A 99 -6.57 -1.73 -5.90
CA PRO A 99 -7.44 -0.61 -5.55
C PRO A 99 -6.98 0.17 -4.33
N GLU A 100 -6.35 -0.53 -3.38
CA GLU A 100 -5.88 0.02 -2.11
C GLU A 100 -4.44 0.53 -2.17
N SER A 101 -3.81 0.53 -3.34
CA SER A 101 -2.37 0.87 -3.47
C SER A 101 -2.05 2.33 -3.13
N ALA A 102 -3.02 3.23 -3.32
CA ALA A 102 -2.87 4.65 -3.04
C ALA A 102 -2.90 4.91 -1.52
N ARG A 103 -1.76 4.67 -0.86
CA ARG A 103 -1.66 4.80 0.60
C ARG A 103 -1.66 6.27 1.05
N PRO A 104 -2.35 6.65 2.14
CA PRO A 104 -2.43 8.04 2.60
C PRO A 104 -1.08 8.69 2.96
N TRP A 105 -0.06 7.88 3.23
CA TRP A 105 1.29 8.33 3.60
C TRP A 105 2.19 8.61 2.38
N LEU A 106 1.78 8.22 1.17
CA LEU A 106 2.53 8.50 -0.04
C LEU A 106 2.54 10.00 -0.34
N ASP A 107 3.59 10.44 -1.03
CA ASP A 107 3.60 11.74 -1.68
C ASP A 107 2.37 11.90 -2.58
N SER A 108 1.83 13.12 -2.60
CA SER A 108 0.61 13.46 -3.34
C SER A 108 0.66 13.04 -4.82
N ASP A 109 1.81 13.14 -5.48
CA ASP A 109 1.96 12.74 -6.88
C ASP A 109 1.78 11.23 -7.05
N PHE A 110 2.38 10.43 -6.15
CA PHE A 110 2.29 8.98 -6.19
C PHE A 110 0.92 8.48 -5.76
N HIS A 111 0.33 9.09 -4.74
CA HIS A 111 -1.03 8.80 -4.34
C HIS A 111 -2.02 9.06 -5.49
N ALA A 112 -1.91 10.22 -6.16
CA ALA A 112 -2.74 10.56 -7.30
C ALA A 112 -2.55 9.58 -8.47
N PHE A 113 -1.31 9.23 -8.78
CA PHE A 113 -0.97 8.24 -9.82
C PHE A 113 -1.63 6.88 -9.54
N LEU A 114 -1.44 6.31 -8.34
CA LEU A 114 -2.01 5.01 -7.99
C LEU A 114 -3.55 5.03 -7.97
N ASN A 115 -4.15 6.13 -7.50
CA ASN A 115 -5.60 6.27 -7.49
C ASN A 115 -6.19 6.44 -8.90
N GLN A 116 -5.48 7.12 -9.81
CA GLN A 116 -5.87 7.28 -11.22
C GLN A 116 -5.95 5.92 -11.93
N TYR A 117 -5.02 5.02 -11.63
CA TYR A 117 -4.89 3.72 -12.30
C TYR A 117 -5.43 2.54 -11.49
N LYS A 118 -6.12 2.78 -10.38
CA LYS A 118 -6.69 1.73 -9.55
C LYS A 118 -7.56 0.76 -10.35
N ASN A 119 -7.43 -0.54 -10.09
CA ASN A 119 -8.09 -1.62 -10.83
C ASN A 119 -7.79 -1.60 -12.35
N ARG A 120 -6.63 -1.10 -12.76
CA ARG A 120 -6.20 -1.10 -14.16
C ARG A 120 -4.81 -1.70 -14.31
N THR A 121 -4.61 -2.31 -15.46
CA THR A 121 -3.29 -2.70 -15.95
C THR A 121 -2.68 -1.53 -16.70
N ILE A 122 -1.49 -1.11 -16.32
CA ILE A 122 -0.74 -0.02 -16.95
C ILE A 122 0.47 -0.55 -17.72
N ASP A 123 0.87 0.19 -18.74
CA ASP A 123 2.07 -0.06 -19.54
C ASP A 123 2.97 1.18 -19.61
N ALA A 124 4.08 1.06 -20.35
CA ALA A 124 5.03 2.15 -20.57
C ALA A 124 4.44 3.42 -21.21
N LYS A 125 3.37 3.29 -22.02
CA LYS A 125 2.72 4.45 -22.66
C LYS A 125 1.88 5.22 -21.66
N MET A 126 1.22 4.50 -20.74
CA MET A 126 0.38 5.11 -19.71
C MET A 126 1.22 5.73 -18.59
N ALA A 127 2.42 5.20 -18.33
CA ALA A 127 3.26 5.59 -17.20
C ALA A 127 4.70 5.94 -17.64
N PRO A 128 4.92 7.05 -18.38
CA PRO A 128 6.22 7.38 -18.99
C PRO A 128 7.32 7.72 -17.97
N ARG A 129 6.93 8.04 -16.73
CA ARG A 129 7.86 8.29 -15.60
C ARG A 129 8.21 7.00 -14.85
N CYS A 130 7.74 5.84 -15.32
CA CYS A 130 7.92 4.58 -14.64
C CYS A 130 8.82 3.63 -15.43
N ARG A 131 9.49 2.76 -14.70
CA ARG A 131 10.48 1.78 -15.16
C ARG A 131 10.19 0.43 -14.53
N SER A 132 10.66 -0.65 -15.14
CA SER A 132 10.48 -1.99 -14.60
C SER A 132 11.27 -2.14 -13.30
N VAL A 133 10.65 -2.76 -12.29
CA VAL A 133 11.36 -3.29 -11.12
C VAL A 133 11.52 -4.78 -11.34
N GLU A 134 12.76 -5.21 -11.49
CA GLU A 134 13.16 -6.61 -11.44
C GLU A 134 13.95 -6.79 -10.16
N ALA A 135 13.33 -7.42 -9.18
CA ALA A 135 13.98 -7.67 -7.91
C ALA A 135 13.77 -9.12 -7.48
N VAL A 136 14.46 -9.52 -6.42
CA VAL A 136 14.34 -10.87 -5.86
C VAL A 136 14.02 -10.75 -4.38
N LEU A 137 13.03 -11.52 -3.93
CA LEU A 137 12.74 -11.65 -2.50
C LEU A 137 13.85 -12.42 -1.83
N ARG A 138 14.51 -11.83 -0.82
CA ARG A 138 15.63 -12.52 -0.17
C ARG A 138 15.23 -13.84 0.50
N LYS A 139 14.03 -13.92 1.08
CA LYS A 139 13.58 -15.11 1.82
C LYS A 139 13.30 -16.31 0.89
N SER A 140 12.71 -16.07 -0.27
CA SER A 140 12.24 -17.14 -1.17
C SER A 140 13.05 -17.28 -2.45
N GLY A 141 13.89 -16.30 -2.80
CA GLY A 141 14.59 -16.24 -4.07
C GLY A 141 13.67 -16.02 -5.29
N ARG A 142 12.36 -15.79 -5.08
CA ARG A 142 11.41 -15.59 -6.18
C ARG A 142 11.61 -14.20 -6.80
N PRO A 143 11.53 -14.09 -8.15
CA PRO A 143 11.51 -12.81 -8.81
C PRO A 143 10.25 -12.05 -8.43
N VAL A 144 10.41 -10.75 -8.24
CA VAL A 144 9.34 -9.77 -8.03
C VAL A 144 9.31 -8.90 -9.27
N ALA A 145 8.14 -8.84 -9.91
CA ALA A 145 7.89 -7.90 -10.98
C ALA A 145 7.09 -6.72 -10.42
N GLY A 146 7.45 -5.53 -10.88
CA GLY A 146 6.80 -4.31 -10.46
C GLY A 146 7.21 -3.13 -11.31
N LEU A 147 6.97 -1.95 -10.77
CA LEU A 147 7.29 -0.67 -11.38
C LEU A 147 7.92 0.27 -10.36
N ALA A 148 8.89 1.04 -10.85
CA ALA A 148 9.51 2.14 -10.14
C ALA A 148 9.10 3.42 -10.85
N CYS A 149 8.47 4.37 -10.17
CA CYS A 149 8.09 5.66 -10.75
C CYS A 149 8.89 6.81 -10.14
N GLN A 150 9.45 7.65 -11.00
CA GLN A 150 10.26 8.79 -10.56
C GLN A 150 9.37 9.94 -10.09
N GLY A 151 9.54 10.36 -8.84
CA GLY A 151 9.01 11.59 -8.25
C GLY A 151 9.99 12.76 -8.40
N ALA A 152 9.77 13.84 -7.64
CA ALA A 152 10.68 14.98 -7.63
C ALA A 152 11.98 14.71 -6.87
N ARG A 153 11.88 13.97 -5.75
CA ARG A 153 13.02 13.61 -4.87
C ARG A 153 13.02 12.15 -4.43
N ASN A 154 11.91 11.49 -4.67
CA ASN A 154 11.52 10.18 -4.18
C ASN A 154 11.23 9.26 -5.38
N ILE A 155 11.24 7.96 -5.14
CA ILE A 155 10.87 6.93 -6.10
C ILE A 155 9.77 6.09 -5.46
N LEU A 156 8.67 5.91 -6.17
CA LEU A 156 7.66 4.93 -5.81
C LEU A 156 8.13 3.56 -6.29
N ILE A 157 8.13 2.57 -5.41
CA ILE A 157 8.25 1.15 -5.75
C ILE A 157 6.89 0.51 -5.52
N TYR A 158 6.34 -0.10 -6.57
CA TYR A 158 5.13 -0.90 -6.51
C TYR A 158 5.41 -2.27 -7.08
N ALA A 159 5.24 -3.33 -6.29
CA ALA A 159 5.64 -4.67 -6.70
C ALA A 159 4.79 -5.77 -6.07
N THR A 160 4.51 -6.84 -6.81
CA THR A 160 3.74 -7.98 -6.29
C THR A 160 4.70 -9.03 -5.73
N VAL A 161 4.72 -9.19 -4.41
CA VAL A 161 5.71 -9.97 -3.63
C VAL A 161 5.29 -11.40 -3.27
N SER A 162 4.09 -11.85 -3.63
CA SER A 162 3.79 -13.30 -3.68
C SER A 162 2.50 -13.59 -4.42
N ASP A 163 2.50 -14.73 -5.10
CA ASP A 163 1.34 -15.60 -5.32
C ASP A 163 1.43 -16.71 -4.26
N SER A 164 0.43 -16.89 -3.41
CA SER A 164 0.43 -17.87 -2.32
C SER A 164 0.15 -19.30 -2.80
N THR A 165 0.50 -19.65 -4.04
CA THR A 165 0.70 -21.05 -4.43
C THR A 165 1.99 -21.61 -3.82
N GLY A 166 1.94 -21.90 -2.52
CA GLY A 166 2.72 -23.00 -1.98
C GLY A 166 2.11 -24.31 -2.48
N HIS A 167 2.70 -24.91 -3.51
CA HIS A 167 2.71 -26.36 -3.72
C HIS A 167 4.07 -26.74 -4.31
N THR A 168 4.88 -27.33 -3.44
CA THR A 168 6.05 -28.18 -3.71
C THR A 168 5.76 -29.26 -4.77
N PRO A 169 6.73 -29.64 -5.62
CA PRO A 169 6.93 -31.05 -5.92
C PRO A 169 7.54 -31.79 -4.72
#